data_AF-A0A0C3QPG1-F1
#
_entry.id   AF-A0A0C3QPG1-F1
#
_cell.length_a   1.000
_cell.length_b   1.000
_cell.length_c   1.000
_cell.angle_alpha   90.00
_cell.angle_beta   90.00
_cell.angle_gamma   90.00
#
_symmetry.space_group_name_H-M   'P 1'
#
loop_
_entity.id
_entity.type
_entity.pdbx_description
1 polymer ?
#
loop_
_entity_poly.entity_id
_entity_poly.type
_entity_poly.pdbx_seq_one_letter_code
_entity_poly.pdbx_strand_id
1 'polypeptide(L)'
;MRSLQLAVLLSVPTCLYAFADTKPLLVWSSTSSPSLDSIASREVLTAQSESTIGDIVKDACGYDAVIVIEQPGLHNSDLRNLPKTSFLAEKLHSSPSSLHIPYIQDVDPQGIVPAITKQCDSQTIPLNLGDSLEVRDGASGMKTIVIDLPELESHCTKRKQDMRQLDAKISQQLSSLAQTFPSHLVILAGTVESSFARAHSKRRFDELQRALPSEFVSLTSEEVQERAALPKGGIFHRYQLLTPGLITAIGITFGLLLPFILIVINALASIKSPVRSDGIKQATEKKNQ
;
A
#
# COMPACT_ATOMS: atom_id res chain seq x y z
N MET A 1 -42.92 -27.17 21.21
CA MET A 1 -41.79 -27.53 20.31
C MET A 1 -41.36 -26.24 19.61
N ARG A 2 -40.46 -25.44 20.20
CA ARG A 2 -38.98 -25.53 20.13
C ARG A 2 -38.45 -25.66 18.69
N SER A 3 -38.20 -24.51 18.06
CA SER A 3 -37.11 -24.28 17.09
C SER A 3 -37.31 -22.89 16.48
N LEU A 4 -36.35 -22.00 16.36
CA LEU A 4 -35.00 -21.84 16.88
C LEU A 4 -34.67 -20.39 16.48
N GLN A 5 -34.15 -19.59 17.41
CA GLN A 5 -33.57 -18.30 17.05
C GLN A 5 -32.42 -18.54 16.07
N LEU A 6 -32.43 -17.90 14.90
CA LEU A 6 -31.19 -17.62 14.16
C LEU A 6 -30.98 -16.11 14.12
N ALA A 7 -30.05 -15.71 14.98
CA ALA A 7 -29.51 -14.38 15.13
C ALA A 7 -28.44 -14.12 14.05
N VAL A 8 -28.43 -12.89 13.54
CA VAL A 8 -27.27 -11.96 13.54
C VAL A 8 -26.02 -12.30 12.70
N LEU A 9 -25.45 -11.23 12.12
CA LEU A 9 -24.14 -11.08 11.43
C LEU A 9 -24.08 -11.35 9.92
N LEU A 10 -24.63 -10.41 9.14
CA LEU A 10 -24.18 -10.13 7.77
C LEU A 10 -23.94 -8.62 7.63
N SER A 11 -22.97 -8.10 8.39
CA SER A 11 -22.42 -6.79 8.14
C SER A 11 -20.90 -6.85 8.24
N VAL A 12 -20.26 -6.37 7.18
CA VAL A 12 -18.83 -6.07 7.00
C VAL A 12 -17.95 -7.22 6.51
N PRO A 13 -17.70 -7.26 5.19
CA PRO A 13 -16.36 -7.53 4.70
C PRO A 13 -15.90 -6.37 3.80
N THR A 14 -15.79 -5.15 4.33
CA THR A 14 -15.12 -4.03 3.64
C THR A 14 -13.69 -3.80 4.12
N CYS A 15 -13.17 -4.60 5.05
CA CYS A 15 -11.82 -4.39 5.61
C CYS A 15 -10.66 -4.96 4.77
N LEU A 16 -10.90 -5.59 3.61
CA LEU A 16 -9.81 -6.28 2.88
C LEU A 16 -9.03 -5.41 1.89
N TYR A 17 -9.47 -4.17 1.61
CA TYR A 17 -8.76 -3.26 0.69
C TYR A 17 -8.00 -2.12 1.37
N ALA A 18 -8.13 -1.94 2.68
CA ALA A 18 -7.58 -0.77 3.38
C ALA A 18 -6.04 -0.76 3.49
N PHE A 19 -5.33 -1.85 3.16
CA PHE A 19 -3.87 -1.92 3.28
C PHE A 19 -3.15 -2.21 1.96
N ALA A 20 -3.89 -2.31 0.85
CA ALA A 20 -3.30 -2.70 -0.43
C ALA A 20 -2.31 -1.65 -0.98
N ASP A 21 -2.51 -0.37 -0.64
CA ASP A 21 -1.65 0.72 -1.12
C ASP A 21 -0.97 1.54 -0.02
N THR A 22 -0.79 0.93 1.15
CA THR A 22 -0.04 1.57 2.24
C THR A 22 1.45 1.29 2.11
N LYS A 23 2.28 2.31 2.35
CA LYS A 23 3.74 2.16 2.41
C LYS A 23 4.24 2.43 3.83
N PRO A 24 5.39 1.87 4.24
CA PRO A 24 5.99 2.22 5.52
C PRO A 24 6.79 3.53 5.42
N LEU A 25 6.80 4.28 6.51
CA LEU A 25 7.64 5.46 6.72
C LEU A 25 8.43 5.27 8.01
N LEU A 26 9.74 5.40 7.91
CA LEU A 26 10.67 5.32 9.02
C LEU A 26 11.44 6.63 9.12
N VAL A 27 11.47 7.20 10.31
CA VAL A 27 12.19 8.44 10.58
C VAL A 27 13.01 8.27 11.83
N TRP A 28 14.26 8.69 11.81
CA TRP A 28 15.09 8.72 13.01
C TRP A 28 16.11 9.84 12.92
N SER A 29 16.52 10.37 14.06
CA SER A 29 17.46 11.48 14.16
C SER A 29 18.68 11.09 14.97
N SER A 30 19.83 11.73 14.68
CA SER A 30 21.04 11.55 15.48
C SER A 30 21.03 12.33 16.81
N THR A 31 20.12 13.31 16.93
CA THR A 31 19.89 14.12 18.14
C THR A 31 18.42 14.01 18.57
N SER A 32 18.09 14.37 19.81
CA SER A 32 16.70 14.29 20.30
C SER A 32 15.81 15.31 19.61
N SER A 33 14.62 14.86 19.20
CA SER A 33 13.59 15.63 18.52
C SER A 33 12.29 15.60 19.32
N PRO A 34 11.90 16.72 19.94
CA PRO A 34 10.61 16.82 20.63
C PRO A 34 9.43 16.54 19.68
N SER A 35 9.57 16.94 18.42
CA SER A 35 8.55 16.73 17.38
C SER A 35 8.35 15.24 17.10
N LEU A 36 9.42 14.49 16.84
CA LEU A 36 9.34 13.05 16.60
C LEU A 36 8.84 12.29 17.82
N ASP A 37 9.32 12.63 19.03
CA ASP A 37 8.90 11.97 20.27
C ASP A 37 7.40 12.22 20.55
N SER A 38 6.90 13.43 20.25
CA SER A 38 5.48 13.76 20.37
C SER A 38 4.59 13.00 19.38
N ILE A 39 5.11 12.68 18.20
CA ILE A 39 4.38 11.88 17.19
C ILE A 39 4.42 10.41 17.58
N ALA A 40 5.59 9.90 17.98
CA ALA A 40 5.77 8.50 18.38
C ALA A 40 4.93 8.11 19.61
N SER A 41 4.69 9.06 20.51
CA SER A 41 3.83 8.87 21.69
C SER A 41 2.33 8.92 21.39
N ARG A 42 1.91 9.44 20.23
CA ARG A 42 0.53 9.29 19.76
C ARG A 42 0.37 7.86 19.26
N GLU A 43 -0.74 7.18 19.57
CA GLU A 43 -1.08 5.90 18.92
C GLU A 43 -1.40 6.17 17.44
N VAL A 44 -0.36 6.33 16.62
CA VAL A 44 -0.45 6.57 15.18
C VAL A 44 -0.74 5.24 14.47
N LEU A 45 -1.91 4.67 14.73
CA LEU A 45 -2.39 3.48 14.01
C LEU A 45 -2.86 3.84 12.59
N THR A 46 -3.18 5.11 12.36
CA THR A 46 -3.53 5.71 11.06
C THR A 46 -3.15 7.18 11.12
N ALA A 47 -1.94 7.54 10.71
CA ALA A 47 -1.55 8.95 10.62
C ALA A 47 -2.52 9.66 9.68
N GLN A 48 -3.16 10.74 10.13
CA GLN A 48 -3.50 11.80 9.19
C GLN A 48 -2.15 12.28 8.64
N SER A 49 -1.87 11.88 7.40
CA SER A 49 -0.55 11.93 6.77
C SER A 49 0.00 13.35 6.74
N GLU A 50 -0.86 14.33 6.45
CA GLU A 50 -0.48 15.73 6.27
C GLU A 50 0.06 16.39 7.55
N SER A 51 -0.62 16.23 8.69
CA SER A 51 -0.17 16.87 9.94
C SER A 51 1.16 16.28 10.42
N THR A 52 1.33 14.98 10.22
CA THR A 52 2.53 14.24 10.65
C THR A 52 3.75 14.64 9.82
N ILE A 53 3.60 14.74 8.50
CA ILE A 53 4.66 15.24 7.62
C ILE A 53 4.99 16.70 7.97
N GLY A 54 3.97 17.54 8.16
CA GLY A 54 4.18 18.96 8.47
C GLY A 54 5.02 19.15 9.73
N ASP A 55 4.81 18.33 10.75
CA ASP A 55 5.59 18.39 11.99
C ASP A 55 7.03 17.87 11.79
N ILE A 56 7.24 16.83 10.97
CA ILE A 56 8.59 16.36 10.58
C ILE A 56 9.35 17.45 9.81
N VAL A 57 8.70 18.12 8.85
CA VAL A 57 9.32 19.17 8.02
C VAL A 57 9.70 20.39 8.87
N LYS A 58 8.91 20.74 9.88
CA LYS A 58 9.26 21.83 10.82
C LYS A 58 10.52 21.51 11.62
N ASP A 59 10.66 20.27 12.07
CA ASP A 59 11.81 19.83 12.86
C ASP A 59 13.09 19.70 12.00
N ALA A 60 12.92 19.42 10.70
CA ALA A 60 14.00 19.19 9.74
C ALA A 60 15.04 20.32 9.67
N CYS A 61 14.64 21.57 9.90
CA CYS A 61 15.55 22.73 9.79
C CYS A 61 16.56 22.83 10.96
N GLY A 62 16.39 22.02 12.02
CA GLY A 62 17.33 21.98 13.16
C GLY A 62 18.56 21.11 12.94
N TYR A 63 18.65 20.41 11.81
CA TYR A 63 19.73 19.47 11.49
C TYR A 63 20.70 20.06 10.46
N ASP A 64 21.94 19.56 10.44
CA ASP A 64 22.94 19.94 9.43
C ASP A 64 22.60 19.29 8.07
N ALA A 65 22.02 18.09 8.11
CA ALA A 65 21.55 17.38 6.94
C ALA A 65 20.26 16.61 7.18
N VAL A 66 19.42 16.55 6.15
CA VAL A 66 18.28 15.65 6.07
C VAL A 66 18.53 14.66 4.95
N ILE A 67 18.52 13.38 5.28
CA ILE A 67 18.79 12.28 4.36
C ILE A 67 17.46 11.59 4.07
N VAL A 68 16.94 11.80 2.86
CA VAL A 68 15.72 11.16 2.38
C VAL A 68 16.11 9.96 1.54
N ILE A 69 15.67 8.79 1.95
CA ILE A 69 15.92 7.51 1.30
C ILE A 69 14.61 6.98 0.76
N GLU A 70 14.56 6.77 -0.55
CA GLU A 70 13.38 6.25 -1.22
C GLU A 70 13.60 4.82 -1.64
N GLN A 71 12.73 3.93 -1.16
CA GLN A 71 12.80 2.51 -1.48
C GLN A 71 11.55 2.08 -2.26
N PRO A 72 11.64 1.98 -3.60
CA PRO A 72 10.54 1.48 -4.41
C PRO A 72 10.22 0.03 -4.05
N GLY A 73 8.94 -0.24 -3.91
CA GLY A 73 8.42 -1.54 -3.53
C GLY A 73 8.61 -1.91 -2.06
N LEU A 74 9.08 -1.03 -1.16
CA LEU A 74 9.19 -1.36 0.27
C LEU A 74 7.82 -1.64 0.90
N HIS A 75 7.74 -2.71 1.68
CA HIS A 75 6.52 -3.06 2.41
C HIS A 75 6.81 -3.31 3.90
N ASN A 76 5.81 -3.10 4.76
CA ASN A 76 5.96 -3.32 6.21
C ASN A 76 6.36 -4.77 6.55
N SER A 77 5.97 -5.74 5.72
CA SER A 77 6.38 -7.13 5.89
C SER A 77 7.89 -7.32 5.76
N ASP A 78 8.58 -6.50 4.97
CA ASP A 78 10.03 -6.60 4.82
C ASP A 78 10.72 -6.16 6.10
N LEU A 79 10.25 -5.04 6.67
CA LEU A 79 10.75 -4.46 7.91
C LEU A 79 10.51 -5.40 9.11
N ARG A 80 9.32 -6.03 9.18
CA ARG A 80 9.01 -7.02 10.22
C ARG A 80 9.86 -8.29 10.13
N ASN A 81 10.31 -8.64 8.92
CA ASN A 81 11.13 -9.83 8.67
C ASN A 81 12.64 -9.57 8.73
N LEU A 82 13.05 -8.31 8.95
CA LEU A 82 14.44 -7.97 9.17
C LEU A 82 14.94 -8.60 10.48
N PRO A 83 16.18 -9.12 10.51
CA PRO A 83 16.81 -9.51 11.77
C PRO A 83 16.83 -8.32 12.74
N LYS A 84 16.61 -8.56 14.03
CA LYS A 84 16.71 -7.50 15.05
C LYS A 84 18.12 -6.89 15.15
N THR A 85 19.13 -7.61 14.67
CA THR A 85 20.52 -7.18 14.56
C THR A 85 20.82 -6.48 13.22
N SER A 86 19.81 -6.22 12.39
CA SER A 86 19.98 -5.42 11.17
C SER A 86 20.21 -3.96 11.55
N PHE A 87 20.91 -3.25 10.68
CA PHE A 87 21.23 -1.84 10.91
C PHE A 87 19.95 -1.00 11.07
N LEU A 88 18.96 -1.21 10.19
CA LEU A 88 17.69 -0.50 10.26
C LEU A 88 16.92 -0.77 11.56
N ALA A 89 16.84 -2.03 11.99
CA ALA A 89 16.17 -2.38 13.24
C ALA A 89 16.91 -1.78 14.45
N GLU A 90 18.23 -1.83 14.45
CA GLU A 90 19.05 -1.22 15.50
C GLU A 90 18.83 0.30 15.55
N LYS A 91 18.91 1.01 14.41
CA LYS A 91 18.72 2.46 14.36
C LYS A 91 17.35 2.90 14.84
N LEU A 92 16.29 2.17 14.53
CA LEU A 92 14.95 2.51 15.05
C LEU A 92 14.87 2.38 16.57
N HIS A 93 15.62 1.47 17.18
CA HIS A 93 15.58 1.25 18.61
C HIS A 93 16.61 2.07 19.40
N SER A 94 17.76 2.39 18.79
CA SER A 94 18.89 3.01 19.47
C SER A 94 19.02 4.52 19.22
N SER A 95 18.30 5.06 18.23
CA SER A 95 18.37 6.49 17.93
C SER A 95 17.69 7.30 19.04
N PRO A 96 18.21 8.49 19.39
CA PRO A 96 17.61 9.36 20.41
C PRO A 96 16.12 9.62 20.22
N SER A 97 15.71 9.84 18.97
CA SER A 97 14.30 9.93 18.59
C SER A 97 14.07 9.14 17.31
N SER A 98 12.99 8.37 17.27
CA SER A 98 12.61 7.54 16.13
C SER A 98 11.09 7.42 16.02
N LEU A 99 10.63 7.24 14.79
CA LEU A 99 9.23 7.11 14.43
C LEU A 99 9.11 6.03 13.35
N HIS A 100 8.23 5.07 13.57
CA HIS A 100 7.90 4.04 12.60
C HIS A 100 6.40 4.02 12.35
N ILE A 101 6.00 4.43 11.15
CA ILE A 101 4.62 4.40 10.69
C ILE A 101 4.51 3.24 9.69
N PRO A 102 3.89 2.11 10.07
CA PRO A 102 3.90 0.90 9.25
C PRO A 102 3.03 1.04 7.99
N TYR A 103 2.00 1.87 8.05
CA TYR A 103 0.99 1.98 6.99
C TYR A 103 0.58 3.43 6.80
N ILE A 104 1.04 4.03 5.70
CA ILE A 104 0.63 5.38 5.28
C ILE A 104 0.05 5.34 3.88
N GLN A 105 -1.16 5.88 3.72
CA GLN A 105 -1.82 6.14 2.44
C GLN A 105 -1.52 7.62 2.12
N ASP A 106 -1.11 7.96 0.91
CA ASP A 106 -0.91 9.34 0.45
C ASP A 106 0.30 10.13 1.01
N VAL A 107 1.39 9.47 1.41
CA VAL A 107 2.67 10.18 1.53
C VAL A 107 3.49 9.94 0.29
N ASP A 108 3.55 10.97 -0.54
CA ASP A 108 4.55 11.10 -1.58
C ASP A 108 5.85 11.59 -0.91
N PRO A 109 6.89 10.76 -0.75
CA PRO A 109 8.17 11.20 -0.18
C PRO A 109 8.80 12.31 -1.05
N GLN A 110 8.42 12.37 -2.33
CA GLN A 110 8.76 13.46 -3.24
C GLN A 110 8.14 14.80 -2.86
N GLY A 111 7.08 14.83 -2.05
CA GLY A 111 6.52 16.06 -1.50
C GLY A 111 7.32 16.56 -0.29
N ILE A 112 8.00 15.66 0.42
CA ILE A 112 8.80 15.98 1.60
C ILE A 112 10.06 16.74 1.22
N VAL A 113 10.81 16.26 0.22
CA VAL A 113 12.04 16.91 -0.26
C VAL A 113 11.83 18.40 -0.62
N PRO A 114 10.89 18.78 -1.51
CA PRO A 114 10.65 20.18 -1.87
C PRO A 114 10.07 20.98 -0.71
N ALA A 115 9.28 20.37 0.18
CA ALA A 115 8.78 21.04 1.37
C ALA A 115 9.94 21.43 2.30
N ILE A 116 10.87 20.52 2.55
CA ILE A 116 12.08 20.75 3.36
C ILE A 116 13.00 21.76 2.68
N THR A 117 13.27 21.60 1.39
CA THR A 117 14.10 22.53 0.61
C THR A 117 13.55 23.95 0.65
N LYS A 118 12.23 24.11 0.48
CA LYS A 118 11.58 25.42 0.52
C LYS A 118 11.53 26.01 1.93
N GLN A 119 11.29 25.19 2.95
CA GLN A 119 11.11 25.66 4.32
C GLN A 119 12.43 25.98 5.01
N CYS A 120 13.49 25.22 4.74
CA CYS A 120 14.79 25.35 5.39
C CYS A 120 15.87 26.00 4.50
N ASP A 121 15.51 26.47 3.31
CA ASP A 121 16.44 27.02 2.31
C ASP A 121 17.66 26.11 2.05
N SER A 122 17.39 24.81 1.95
CA SER A 122 18.43 23.78 1.88
C SER A 122 18.78 23.43 0.45
N GLN A 123 20.04 23.05 0.20
CA GLN A 123 20.44 22.54 -1.11
C GLN A 123 20.13 21.05 -1.24
N THR A 124 19.38 20.67 -2.28
CA THR A 124 19.14 19.25 -2.60
C THR A 124 20.33 18.65 -3.34
N ILE A 125 20.84 17.52 -2.84
CA ILE A 125 21.96 16.78 -3.44
C ILE A 125 21.49 15.34 -3.74
N PRO A 126 21.37 14.95 -5.01
CA PRO A 126 21.12 13.56 -5.38
C PRO A 126 22.38 12.72 -5.11
N LEU A 127 22.22 11.56 -4.50
CA LEU A 127 23.32 10.66 -4.13
C LEU A 127 22.94 9.21 -4.42
N ASN A 128 23.78 8.48 -5.19
CA ASN A 128 23.59 7.04 -5.36
C ASN A 128 24.27 6.26 -4.23
N LEU A 129 23.76 5.06 -3.95
CA LEU A 129 24.43 4.15 -3.02
C LEU A 129 25.86 3.81 -3.48
N GLY A 130 26.84 4.06 -2.60
CA GLY A 130 28.25 3.78 -2.85
C GLY A 130 29.03 4.97 -3.42
N ASP A 131 28.35 6.04 -3.80
CA ASP A 131 29.02 7.30 -4.16
C ASP A 131 29.44 8.03 -2.88
N SER A 132 30.65 8.60 -2.89
CA SER A 132 31.13 9.47 -1.81
C SER A 132 30.58 10.88 -2.01
N LEU A 133 30.09 11.49 -0.93
CA LEU A 133 29.66 12.88 -0.97
C LEU A 133 30.89 13.81 -0.89
N GLU A 134 31.27 14.40 -2.01
CA GLU A 134 32.27 15.48 -2.02
C GLU A 134 31.59 16.78 -1.58
N VAL A 135 31.60 17.04 -0.28
CA VAL A 135 31.14 18.33 0.25
C VAL A 135 32.14 19.39 -0.18
N ARG A 136 31.74 20.28 -1.10
CA ARG A 136 32.52 21.47 -1.43
C ARG A 136 32.64 22.34 -0.17
N ASP A 137 33.87 22.44 0.34
CA ASP A 137 34.25 23.35 1.41
C ASP A 137 33.76 24.77 1.07
N GLY A 138 32.91 25.33 1.94
CA GLY A 138 32.37 26.68 1.82
C GLY A 138 30.86 26.78 1.56
N ALA A 139 30.15 25.67 1.28
CA ALA A 139 28.71 25.69 1.13
C ALA A 139 28.00 25.63 2.51
N SER A 140 28.10 26.71 3.28
CA SER A 140 27.39 26.87 4.57
C SER A 140 25.87 26.79 4.36
N GLY A 141 25.20 25.90 5.10
CA GLY A 141 23.76 25.71 5.05
C GLY A 141 23.34 24.24 5.06
N MET A 142 22.11 24.00 5.53
CA MET A 142 21.52 22.67 5.61
C MET A 142 21.52 21.97 4.24
N LYS A 143 21.81 20.67 4.22
CA LYS A 143 21.79 19.85 3.01
C LYS A 143 20.63 18.86 3.04
N THR A 144 19.90 18.75 1.94
CA THR A 144 18.90 17.70 1.75
C THR A 144 19.46 16.67 0.79
N ILE A 145 19.86 15.50 1.29
CA ILE A 145 20.47 14.43 0.52
C ILE A 145 19.36 13.45 0.12
N VAL A 146 19.22 13.18 -1.17
CA VAL A 146 18.20 12.24 -1.68
C VAL A 146 18.90 11.00 -2.22
N ILE A 147 18.57 9.85 -1.65
CA ILE A 147 19.12 8.54 -2.01
C ILE A 147 17.99 7.69 -2.61
N ASP A 148 18.10 7.40 -3.89
CA ASP A 148 17.19 6.48 -4.56
C ASP A 148 17.75 5.06 -4.53
N LEU A 149 16.89 4.13 -4.13
CA LEU A 149 17.21 2.73 -4.08
C LEU A 149 16.59 1.97 -5.26
N PRO A 150 17.21 0.86 -5.70
CA PRO A 150 16.62 0.02 -6.73
C PRO A 150 15.33 -0.63 -6.21
N GLU A 151 14.36 -0.85 -7.10
CA GLU A 151 13.09 -1.49 -6.75
C GLU A 151 13.30 -2.90 -6.17
N LEU A 152 12.60 -3.20 -5.07
CA LEU A 152 12.60 -4.53 -4.48
C LEU A 152 11.71 -5.47 -5.29
N GLU A 153 12.32 -6.44 -5.95
CA GLU A 153 11.59 -7.46 -6.70
C GLU A 153 10.60 -8.25 -5.83
N SER A 154 9.48 -8.66 -6.43
CA SER A 154 8.36 -9.31 -5.74
C SER A 154 8.57 -10.80 -5.40
N HIS A 155 9.71 -11.39 -5.76
CA HIS A 155 9.97 -12.82 -5.51
C HIS A 155 10.48 -13.05 -4.07
N CYS A 156 9.69 -13.74 -3.23
CA CYS A 156 9.87 -13.81 -1.77
C CYS A 156 11.27 -14.19 -1.26
N THR A 157 11.94 -15.19 -1.86
CA THR A 157 13.27 -15.64 -1.40
C THR A 157 14.37 -14.65 -1.76
N LYS A 158 14.34 -14.13 -2.99
CA LYS A 158 15.27 -13.11 -3.47
C LYS A 158 15.07 -11.79 -2.72
N ARG A 159 13.82 -11.39 -2.50
CA ARG A 159 13.44 -10.18 -1.76
C ARG A 159 14.04 -10.09 -0.36
N LYS A 160 14.04 -11.18 0.41
CA LYS A 160 14.66 -11.22 1.74
C LYS A 160 16.17 -11.04 1.68
N GLN A 161 16.82 -11.62 0.66
CA GLN A 161 18.25 -11.45 0.45
C GLN A 161 18.56 -10.01 0.00
N ASP A 162 17.78 -9.45 -0.92
CA ASP A 162 17.92 -8.09 -1.42
C ASP A 162 17.77 -7.08 -0.28
N MET A 163 16.80 -7.26 0.62
CA MET A 163 16.64 -6.44 1.81
C MET A 163 17.85 -6.49 2.77
N ARG A 164 18.49 -7.65 2.92
CA ARG A 164 19.71 -7.77 3.74
C ARG A 164 20.90 -7.08 3.09
N GLN A 165 21.06 -7.23 1.78
CA GLN A 165 22.11 -6.54 1.03
C GLN A 165 21.89 -5.03 1.05
N LEU A 166 20.65 -4.60 0.95
CA LEU A 166 20.25 -3.21 1.06
C LEU A 166 20.55 -2.64 2.44
N ASP A 167 20.16 -3.33 3.52
CA ASP A 167 20.46 -2.93 4.90
C ASP A 167 21.96 -2.71 5.12
N ALA A 168 22.81 -3.61 4.60
CA ALA A 168 24.26 -3.46 4.65
C ALA A 168 24.78 -2.24 3.84
N LYS A 169 24.25 -1.99 2.64
CA LYS A 169 24.62 -0.82 1.83
C LYS A 169 24.18 0.50 2.47
N ILE A 170 22.96 0.55 3.00
CA ILE A 170 22.43 1.70 3.74
C ILE A 170 23.30 1.96 4.97
N SER A 171 23.66 0.91 5.72
CA SER A 171 24.56 1.02 6.88
C SER A 171 25.90 1.66 6.52
N GLN A 172 26.53 1.20 5.43
CA GLN A 172 27.81 1.73 4.97
C GLN A 172 27.69 3.21 4.56
N GLN A 173 26.67 3.54 3.77
CA GLN A 173 26.45 4.90 3.27
C GLN A 173 26.15 5.89 4.40
N LEU A 174 25.24 5.53 5.30
CA LEU A 174 24.86 6.39 6.42
C LEU A 174 26.00 6.53 7.44
N SER A 175 26.87 5.53 7.59
CA SER A 175 28.05 5.67 8.44
C SER A 175 29.04 6.70 7.89
N SER A 176 29.20 6.77 6.57
CA SER A 176 30.00 7.83 5.93
C SER A 176 29.34 9.19 6.08
N LEU A 177 28.03 9.29 5.84
CA LEU A 177 27.29 10.55 5.98
C LEU A 177 27.27 11.06 7.43
N ALA A 178 27.19 10.18 8.42
CA ALA A 178 27.22 10.55 9.84
C ALA A 178 28.57 11.13 10.29
N GLN A 179 29.67 10.78 9.62
CA GLN A 179 30.98 11.42 9.87
C GLN A 179 31.01 12.84 9.34
N THR A 180 30.35 13.09 8.21
CA THR A 180 30.25 14.40 7.57
C THR A 180 29.21 15.31 8.24
N PHE A 181 28.07 14.74 8.66
CA PHE A 181 26.95 15.44 9.27
C PHE A 181 26.59 14.80 10.62
N PRO A 182 27.22 15.22 11.72
CA PRO A 182 26.94 14.68 13.04
C PRO A 182 25.48 14.88 13.48
N SER A 183 24.89 16.04 13.16
CA SER A 183 23.46 16.32 13.36
C SER A 183 22.69 16.05 12.07
N HIS A 184 22.02 14.90 11.98
CA HIS A 184 21.25 14.53 10.80
C HIS A 184 19.92 13.85 11.13
N LEU A 185 18.96 14.04 10.24
CA LEU A 185 17.66 13.38 10.24
C LEU A 185 17.59 12.43 9.04
N VAL A 186 17.18 11.18 9.25
CA VAL A 186 16.97 10.21 8.17
C VAL A 186 15.49 9.92 8.02
N ILE A 187 15.00 9.98 6.78
CA ILE A 187 13.63 9.68 6.38
C ILE A 187 13.71 8.56 5.34
N LEU A 188 13.34 7.33 5.71
CA LEU A 188 13.24 6.20 4.79
C LEU A 188 11.76 5.93 4.49
N ALA A 189 11.37 6.03 3.23
CA ALA A 189 9.98 5.86 2.80
C ALA A 189 9.84 4.84 1.67
N GLY A 190 8.78 4.03 1.73
CA GLY A 190 8.40 3.17 0.62
C GLY A 190 7.71 3.95 -0.49
N THR A 191 8.10 3.72 -1.75
CA THR A 191 7.50 4.34 -2.94
C THR A 191 7.00 3.29 -3.93
N VAL A 192 6.21 3.72 -4.93
CA VAL A 192 5.80 2.86 -6.05
C VAL A 192 6.88 2.82 -7.14
N GLU A 193 7.58 3.92 -7.38
CA GLU A 193 8.65 4.06 -8.37
C GLU A 193 9.76 4.95 -7.80
N SER A 194 10.99 4.86 -8.33
CA SER A 194 12.09 5.77 -7.96
C SER A 194 11.93 7.17 -8.56
N SER A 195 12.41 8.18 -7.82
CA SER A 195 12.33 9.60 -8.20
C SER A 195 12.98 9.87 -9.56
N PHE A 196 14.14 9.27 -9.81
CA PHE A 196 14.91 9.45 -11.04
C PHE A 196 14.24 8.81 -12.26
N ALA A 197 13.63 7.64 -12.09
CA ALA A 197 12.88 6.99 -13.16
C ALA A 197 11.66 7.83 -13.57
N ARG A 198 10.99 8.44 -12.59
CA ARG A 198 9.85 9.32 -12.83
C ARG A 198 10.26 10.69 -13.37
N ALA A 199 11.38 11.28 -12.94
CA ALA A 199 11.88 12.54 -13.49
C ALA A 199 12.21 12.41 -15.00
N HIS A 200 12.76 11.26 -15.41
CA HIS A 200 12.92 10.93 -16.83
C HIS A 200 11.58 10.70 -17.55
N SER A 201 10.62 10.05 -16.90
CA SER A 201 9.27 9.86 -17.44
C SER A 201 8.49 11.18 -17.61
N LYS A 202 8.56 12.08 -16.62
CA LYS A 202 7.91 13.39 -16.62
C LYS A 202 8.51 14.34 -17.66
N ARG A 203 9.84 14.32 -17.83
CA ARG A 203 10.49 15.00 -18.97
C ARG A 203 10.01 14.45 -20.32
N ARG A 204 9.85 13.14 -20.44
CA ARG A 204 9.34 12.50 -21.67
C ARG A 204 7.87 12.82 -21.94
N PHE A 205 7.05 12.97 -20.91
CA PHE A 205 5.64 13.37 -21.03
C PHE A 205 5.51 14.85 -21.41
N ASP A 206 6.28 15.74 -20.78
CA ASP A 206 6.34 17.17 -21.14
C ASP A 206 6.92 17.40 -22.55
N GLU A 207 7.81 16.53 -23.02
CA GLU A 207 8.38 16.57 -24.36
C GLU A 207 7.40 16.03 -25.42
N LEU A 208 6.63 14.98 -25.11
CA LEU A 208 5.52 14.53 -25.97
C LEU A 208 4.39 15.57 -26.06
N GLN A 209 4.09 16.26 -24.96
CA GLN A 209 3.02 17.26 -24.92
C GLN A 209 3.38 18.57 -25.65
N ARG A 210 4.68 18.88 -25.79
CA ARG A 210 5.16 19.96 -26.67
C ARG A 210 5.21 19.58 -28.16
N ALA A 211 5.11 18.28 -28.48
CA ALA A 211 5.22 17.78 -29.86
C ALA A 211 3.86 17.53 -30.55
N LEU A 212 2.72 17.81 -29.90
CA LEU A 212 1.38 17.63 -30.47
C LEU A 212 0.69 18.98 -30.73
N PRO A 213 0.14 19.22 -31.95
CA PRO A 213 -0.65 20.41 -32.25
C PRO A 213 -1.89 20.51 -31.36
N SER A 214 -2.23 21.72 -30.94
CA SER A 214 -3.32 22.06 -30.01
C SER A 214 -4.72 22.00 -30.65
N GLU A 215 -5.02 20.94 -31.37
CA GLU A 215 -6.34 20.70 -31.95
C GLU A 215 -6.74 19.25 -31.67
N PHE A 216 -7.38 19.03 -30.52
CA PHE A 216 -8.15 17.86 -30.06
C PHE A 216 -7.91 17.62 -28.56
N VAL A 217 -8.34 18.56 -27.71
CA VAL A 217 -8.53 18.30 -26.28
C VAL A 217 -10.00 18.54 -25.95
N SER A 218 -10.81 17.53 -26.24
CA SER A 218 -12.13 17.33 -25.64
C SER A 218 -12.47 15.86 -25.75
N LEU A 219 -11.77 15.02 -25.00
CA LEU A 219 -12.26 13.71 -24.57
C LEU A 219 -11.73 13.42 -23.16
N THR A 220 -12.62 12.88 -22.37
CA THR A 220 -12.64 12.70 -20.91
C THR A 220 -11.48 11.87 -20.35
N SER A 221 -11.04 12.26 -19.15
CA SER A 221 -9.89 11.73 -18.38
C SER A 221 -9.95 10.27 -17.90
N GLU A 222 -10.78 9.39 -18.49
CA GLU A 222 -11.00 8.04 -17.95
C GLU A 222 -10.41 6.89 -18.80
N GLU A 223 -9.87 7.12 -20.01
CA GLU A 223 -9.49 6.01 -20.91
C GLU A 223 -8.00 5.92 -21.31
N VAL A 224 -7.09 6.74 -20.78
CA VAL A 224 -5.65 6.68 -21.16
C VAL A 224 -4.83 5.73 -20.28
N GLN A 225 -5.41 5.14 -19.23
CA GLN A 225 -4.71 4.24 -18.31
C GLN A 225 -4.69 2.77 -18.76
N GLU A 226 -4.49 2.48 -20.05
CA GLU A 226 -4.43 1.08 -20.51
C GLU A 226 -3.36 0.75 -21.56
N ARG A 227 -2.45 1.67 -21.92
CA ARG A 227 -1.42 1.37 -22.94
C ARG A 227 -0.02 1.88 -22.62
N ALA A 228 0.53 1.51 -21.46
CA ALA A 228 1.98 1.56 -21.24
C ALA A 228 2.47 0.68 -20.08
N ALA A 229 2.18 -0.62 -20.09
CA ALA A 229 2.98 -1.58 -19.33
C ALA A 229 2.88 -2.96 -19.96
N LEU A 230 3.98 -3.47 -20.50
CA LEU A 230 4.14 -4.91 -20.76
C LEU A 230 4.31 -5.60 -19.40
N PRO A 231 3.35 -6.43 -18.93
CA PRO A 231 3.54 -7.13 -17.67
C PRO A 231 4.34 -8.40 -17.94
N LYS A 232 5.60 -8.42 -17.48
CA LYS A 232 6.37 -9.65 -17.27
C LYS A 232 5.92 -10.28 -15.95
N GLY A 233 4.77 -10.95 -16.00
CA GLY A 233 4.29 -11.87 -14.96
C GLY A 233 4.06 -13.24 -15.57
N GLY A 234 4.24 -14.30 -14.77
CA GLY A 234 3.94 -15.68 -15.17
C GLY A 234 2.49 -15.85 -15.63
N ILE A 235 2.18 -16.96 -16.31
CA ILE A 235 0.88 -17.22 -16.96
C ILE A 235 -0.32 -17.03 -16.01
N PHE A 236 -0.16 -17.21 -14.70
CA PHE A 236 -1.23 -16.98 -13.71
C PHE A 236 -1.42 -15.51 -13.28
N HIS A 237 -0.54 -14.59 -13.67
CA HIS A 237 -0.71 -13.15 -13.42
C HIS A 237 -1.60 -12.48 -14.47
N ARG A 238 -1.75 -13.12 -15.64
CA ARG A 238 -2.60 -12.64 -16.74
C ARG A 238 -4.02 -13.20 -16.68
N TYR A 239 -4.19 -14.34 -16.01
CA TYR A 239 -5.50 -14.91 -15.76
C TYR A 239 -5.86 -14.69 -14.30
N GLN A 240 -6.60 -13.61 -14.09
CA GLN A 240 -7.34 -13.30 -12.87
C GLN A 240 -8.51 -14.31 -12.72
N LEU A 241 -8.19 -15.61 -12.72
CA LEU A 241 -9.14 -16.74 -12.69
C LEU A 241 -10.00 -16.74 -11.44
N LEU A 242 -9.55 -16.06 -10.38
CA LEU A 242 -10.33 -15.75 -9.19
C LEU A 242 -10.35 -14.23 -8.98
N THR A 243 -10.97 -13.49 -9.90
CA THR A 243 -11.35 -12.12 -9.58
C THR A 243 -12.27 -12.13 -8.36
N PRO A 244 -12.17 -11.14 -7.46
CA PRO A 244 -13.12 -10.96 -6.38
C PRO A 244 -14.59 -10.96 -6.86
N GLY A 245 -14.83 -10.42 -8.07
CA GLY A 245 -16.13 -10.48 -8.76
C GLY A 245 -16.59 -11.90 -9.09
N LEU A 246 -15.70 -12.77 -9.58
CA LEU A 246 -16.04 -14.17 -9.86
C LEU A 246 -16.33 -14.95 -8.57
N ILE A 247 -15.52 -14.78 -7.52
CA ILE A 247 -15.74 -15.46 -6.23
C ILE A 247 -17.10 -15.04 -5.63
N THR A 248 -17.41 -13.75 -5.66
CA THR A 248 -18.70 -13.24 -5.16
C THR A 248 -19.86 -13.72 -6.02
N ALA A 249 -19.72 -13.74 -7.34
CA ALA A 249 -20.74 -14.29 -8.25
C ALA A 249 -21.01 -15.79 -8.00
N ILE A 250 -19.94 -16.59 -7.85
CA ILE A 250 -20.05 -18.01 -7.50
C ILE A 250 -20.69 -18.17 -6.12
N GLY A 251 -20.26 -17.39 -5.13
CA GLY A 251 -20.81 -17.42 -3.77
C GLY A 251 -22.30 -17.07 -3.71
N ILE A 252 -22.74 -16.04 -4.43
CA ILE A 252 -24.16 -15.65 -4.50
C ILE A 252 -24.96 -16.72 -5.25
N THR A 253 -24.44 -17.21 -6.37
CA THR A 253 -25.15 -18.17 -7.22
C THR A 253 -25.34 -19.51 -6.50
N PHE A 254 -24.26 -20.08 -5.95
CA PHE A 254 -24.32 -21.38 -5.27
C PHE A 254 -24.78 -21.28 -3.81
N GLY A 255 -24.46 -20.20 -3.11
CA GLY A 255 -24.78 -20.03 -1.70
C GLY A 255 -26.18 -19.48 -1.43
N LEU A 256 -26.76 -18.71 -2.36
CA LEU A 256 -28.05 -18.05 -2.14
C LEU A 256 -29.10 -18.41 -3.20
N LEU A 257 -28.76 -18.30 -4.48
CA LEU A 257 -29.72 -18.50 -5.57
C LEU A 257 -30.09 -19.99 -5.76
N LEU A 258 -29.10 -20.88 -5.77
CA LEU A 258 -29.31 -22.33 -5.89
C LEU A 258 -30.18 -22.93 -4.75
N PRO A 259 -29.90 -22.69 -3.46
CA PRO A 259 -30.74 -23.22 -2.39
C PRO A 259 -32.15 -22.63 -2.42
N PHE A 260 -32.30 -21.36 -2.79
CA PHE A 260 -33.62 -20.74 -2.94
C PHE A 260 -34.45 -21.44 -4.02
N ILE A 261 -33.86 -21.72 -5.19
CA ILE A 261 -34.53 -22.47 -6.26
C ILE A 261 -34.93 -23.87 -5.79
N LEU A 262 -34.04 -24.58 -5.08
CA LEU A 262 -34.34 -25.92 -4.55
C LEU A 262 -35.52 -25.90 -3.57
N ILE A 263 -35.61 -24.89 -2.72
CA ILE A 263 -36.76 -24.70 -1.81
C ILE A 263 -38.05 -24.47 -2.61
N VAL A 264 -38.02 -23.62 -3.64
CA VAL A 264 -39.18 -23.34 -4.50
C VAL A 264 -39.66 -24.59 -5.23
N ILE A 265 -38.73 -25.38 -5.80
CA ILE A 265 -39.07 -26.64 -6.48
C ILE A 265 -39.70 -27.63 -5.49
N ASN A 266 -39.14 -27.78 -4.29
CA ASN A 266 -39.70 -28.65 -3.27
C ASN A 266 -41.09 -28.19 -2.81
N ALA A 267 -41.33 -26.88 -2.72
CA ALA A 267 -42.64 -26.32 -2.40
C ALA A 267 -43.67 -26.60 -3.50
N LEU A 268 -43.30 -26.44 -4.78
CA LEU A 268 -44.16 -26.74 -5.92
C LEU A 268 -44.47 -28.24 -6.03
N ALA A 269 -43.48 -29.09 -5.81
CA ALA A 269 -43.66 -30.54 -5.81
C ALA A 269 -44.58 -31.04 -4.68
N SER A 270 -44.72 -30.27 -3.60
CA SER A 270 -45.61 -30.61 -2.48
C SER A 270 -47.08 -30.32 -2.76
N ILE A 271 -47.43 -29.64 -3.87
CA ILE A 271 -48.81 -29.35 -4.23
C ILE A 271 -49.45 -30.64 -4.78
N LYS A 272 -50.14 -31.36 -3.90
CA LYS A 272 -51.01 -32.47 -4.31
C LYS A 272 -52.36 -31.89 -4.73
N SER A 273 -52.75 -32.10 -5.98
CA SER A 273 -54.12 -31.85 -6.42
C SER A 273 -55.05 -32.86 -5.73
N PRO A 274 -56.08 -32.43 -4.98
CA PRO A 274 -57.08 -33.35 -4.46
C PRO A 274 -57.90 -33.89 -5.63
N VAL A 275 -57.54 -35.07 -6.12
CA VAL A 275 -58.41 -35.84 -7.03
C VAL A 275 -59.65 -36.20 -6.23
N ARG A 276 -60.74 -35.48 -6.50
CA ARG A 276 -62.07 -35.78 -6.00
C ARG A 276 -62.49 -37.10 -6.64
N SER A 277 -62.38 -38.20 -5.91
CA SER A 277 -62.98 -39.48 -6.28
C SER A 277 -64.48 -39.35 -6.11
N ASP A 278 -65.16 -38.79 -7.11
CA ASP A 278 -66.61 -38.81 -7.17
C ASP A 278 -67.06 -40.28 -7.24
N GLY A 279 -67.91 -40.63 -6.27
CA GLY A 279 -68.17 -42.01 -5.87
C GLY A 279 -68.73 -42.89 -6.96
N ILE A 280 -68.10 -44.05 -7.14
CA ILE A 280 -68.78 -45.24 -7.66
C ILE A 280 -69.77 -45.67 -6.58
N LYS A 281 -71.02 -45.24 -6.72
CA LYS A 281 -72.15 -45.79 -5.98
C LYS A 281 -72.21 -47.29 -6.25
N GLN A 282 -71.87 -48.12 -5.27
CA GLN A 282 -72.26 -49.52 -5.29
C GLN A 282 -73.79 -49.58 -5.13
N ALA A 283 -74.50 -49.69 -6.25
CA ALA A 283 -75.89 -50.10 -6.27
C ALA A 283 -75.94 -51.58 -5.91
N THR A 284 -76.08 -51.87 -4.61
CA THR A 284 -76.52 -53.19 -4.15
C THR A 284 -78.03 -53.26 -4.35
N GLU A 285 -78.44 -53.79 -5.51
CA GLU A 285 -79.82 -54.17 -5.80
C GLU A 285 -80.22 -55.32 -4.85
N LYS A 286 -80.91 -54.98 -3.75
CA LYS A 286 -81.64 -55.95 -2.92
C LYS A 286 -83.02 -56.14 -3.52
N LYS A 287 -83.20 -57.21 -4.28
CA LYS A 287 -84.51 -57.80 -4.60
C LYS A 287 -84.90 -58.70 -3.42
N ASN A 288 -85.92 -58.31 -2.66
CA ASN A 288 -86.70 -59.23 -1.83
C ASN A 288 -88.07 -58.62 -1.52
N GLN A 289 -89.08 -59.45 -1.82
CA GLN A 289 -90.52 -59.35 -1.54
C GLN A 289 -91.35 -58.37 -2.38
#